data_AF-B4L6K9-F1
#
_entry.id   AF-B4L6K9-F1
#
_cell.length_a   1.000
_cell.length_b   1.000
_cell.length_c   1.000
_cell.angle_alpha   90.00
_cell.angle_beta   90.00
_cell.angle_gamma   90.00
#
_symmetry.space_group_name_H-M   'P 1'
#
loop_
_entity.id
_entity.type
_entity.pdbx_description
1 polymer ?
#
loop_
_entity_poly.entity_id
_entity_poly.type
_entity_poly.pdbx_seq_one_letter_code
_entity_poly.pdbx_strand_id
1 'polypeptide(L)'
;MEPNKGKTAGPSTSKPRSKTFCTLEQLRTWVVNSPLADKCLIIHMTNDLDEIINGLEAVRRSERDWDDDKLRALFVTVSMVFLCSGPVEMKKNMRGLIHRVLGMMDTTTPLGVHCHVEYLLDELRRVGACIEVNQLHLALALMRANEDALPVGVCILWAVIGRILTMDISMHRFREFKELAEAIGTEVLFDVAKMDSIQLGELSVLLESVNRIFQLVVLTDNEQLKEAGYPDYFFKMRHVDIDSMLGWAGNVICQIHPDDHWTNLVGMQLTSMIQMLSRIKKEIPELVEVDEQDDQDD
;
A
#
# COMPACT_ATOMS: atom_id res chain seq x y z
N MET A 1 -13.67 35.07 -54.07
CA MET A 1 -13.91 35.72 -52.76
C MET A 1 -14.71 34.77 -51.91
N GLU A 2 -14.12 34.41 -50.77
CA GLU A 2 -14.50 33.30 -49.89
C GLU A 2 -15.82 33.54 -49.16
N PRO A 3 -16.55 32.46 -48.81
CA PRO A 3 -17.32 32.43 -47.58
C PRO A 3 -16.64 31.49 -46.57
N ASN A 4 -16.33 32.11 -45.43
CA ASN A 4 -15.70 31.58 -44.24
C ASN A 4 -16.56 30.45 -43.63
N LYS A 5 -16.01 29.22 -43.56
CA LYS A 5 -16.64 28.09 -42.86
C LYS A 5 -16.42 28.25 -41.35
N GLY A 6 -17.48 28.60 -40.64
CA GLY A 6 -17.53 28.52 -39.18
C GLY A 6 -17.27 27.09 -38.72
N LYS A 7 -16.09 26.86 -38.13
CA LYS A 7 -15.77 25.63 -37.40
C LYS A 7 -16.64 25.57 -36.14
N THR A 8 -17.57 24.63 -36.12
CA THR A 8 -18.23 24.14 -34.91
C THR A 8 -17.16 23.55 -33.99
N ALA A 9 -16.95 24.20 -32.84
CA ALA A 9 -16.16 23.66 -31.74
C ALA A 9 -16.88 22.40 -31.24
N GLY A 10 -16.22 21.24 -31.39
CA GLY A 10 -16.68 20.00 -30.77
C GLY A 10 -16.60 20.11 -29.24
N PRO A 11 -17.44 19.36 -28.50
CA PRO A 11 -17.35 19.32 -27.05
C PRO A 11 -15.98 18.80 -26.66
N SER A 12 -15.19 19.65 -25.98
CA SER A 12 -13.94 19.25 -25.37
C SER A 12 -14.26 18.21 -24.29
N THR A 13 -14.00 16.95 -24.58
CA THR A 13 -13.97 15.90 -23.58
C THR A 13 -12.89 16.26 -22.58
N SER A 14 -13.34 16.68 -21.40
CA SER A 14 -12.49 16.95 -20.25
C SER A 14 -11.59 15.74 -20.01
N LYS A 15 -10.27 15.97 -20.10
CA LYS A 15 -9.25 15.01 -19.67
C LYS A 15 -9.59 14.47 -18.27
N PRO A 16 -9.33 13.19 -17.98
CA PRO A 16 -9.55 12.64 -16.65
C PRO A 16 -8.70 13.41 -15.64
N ARG A 17 -9.30 13.84 -14.53
CA ARG A 17 -8.62 14.58 -13.46
C ARG A 17 -7.42 13.76 -12.97
N SER A 18 -6.27 14.43 -12.91
CA SER A 18 -4.97 13.89 -12.53
C SER A 18 -4.99 13.20 -11.16
N LYS A 19 -4.32 12.03 -11.11
CA LYS A 19 -3.89 11.30 -9.91
C LYS A 19 -3.42 12.28 -8.82
N THR A 20 -4.18 12.42 -7.73
CA THR A 20 -3.87 13.39 -6.67
C THR A 20 -2.99 12.74 -5.61
N PHE A 21 -1.69 12.72 -5.89
CA PHE A 21 -0.68 12.46 -4.85
C PHE A 21 -0.72 13.58 -3.79
N CYS A 22 -0.11 13.32 -2.63
CA CYS A 22 0.00 14.31 -1.56
C CYS A 22 0.58 15.63 -2.10
N THR A 23 -0.07 16.75 -1.82
CA THR A 23 0.41 18.07 -2.20
C THR A 23 1.31 18.66 -1.12
N LEU A 24 2.20 19.56 -1.51
CA LEU A 24 3.04 20.28 -0.54
C LEU A 24 2.21 21.11 0.45
N GLU A 25 1.02 21.56 0.04
CA GLU A 25 0.09 22.28 0.91
C GLU A 25 -0.53 21.39 1.99
N GLN A 26 -0.87 20.14 1.64
CA GLN A 26 -1.30 19.14 2.63
C GLN A 26 -0.18 18.85 3.64
N LEU A 27 1.07 18.71 3.18
CA LEU A 27 2.23 18.56 4.06
C LEU A 27 2.38 19.76 5.01
N ARG A 28 2.35 20.99 4.48
CA ARG A 28 2.44 22.21 5.29
C ARG A 28 1.33 22.30 6.33
N THR A 29 0.10 22.02 5.93
CA THR A 29 -1.06 22.02 6.82
C THR A 29 -0.89 21.01 7.95
N TRP A 30 -0.38 19.81 7.64
CA TRP A 30 -0.12 18.80 8.66
C TRP A 30 1.01 19.23 9.61
N VAL A 31 2.14 19.71 9.09
CA VAL A 31 3.33 20.08 9.88
C VAL A 31 3.03 21.17 10.91
N VAL A 32 2.23 22.18 10.53
CA VAL A 32 1.84 23.27 11.45
C VAL A 32 1.09 22.76 12.68
N ASN A 33 0.38 21.64 12.54
CA ASN A 33 -0.41 21.03 13.61
C ASN A 33 0.30 19.84 14.28
N SER A 34 1.55 19.57 13.92
CA SER A 34 2.30 18.43 14.44
C SER A 34 3.30 18.84 15.54
N PRO A 35 3.78 17.87 16.34
CA PRO A 35 4.87 18.11 17.30
C PRO A 35 6.18 18.63 16.69
N LEU A 36 6.29 18.69 15.35
CA LEU A 36 7.47 19.14 14.62
C LEU A 36 7.35 20.53 14.01
N ALA A 37 6.26 21.27 14.28
CA ALA A 37 6.02 22.59 13.69
C ALA A 37 7.25 23.52 13.78
N ASP A 38 7.86 23.62 14.97
CA ASP A 38 9.02 24.50 15.21
C ASP A 38 10.34 23.97 14.63
N LYS A 39 10.41 22.67 14.31
CA LYS A 39 11.62 22.02 13.80
C LYS A 39 11.64 21.93 12.27
N CYS A 40 10.46 21.78 11.65
CA CYS A 40 10.31 21.54 10.23
C CYS A 40 10.04 22.81 9.41
N LEU A 41 10.51 23.97 9.86
CA LEU A 41 10.31 25.28 9.21
C LEU A 41 10.73 25.28 7.72
N ILE A 42 11.73 24.47 7.35
CA ILE A 42 12.20 24.32 5.96
C ILE A 42 11.07 24.03 4.97
N ILE A 43 10.03 23.30 5.39
CA ILE A 43 8.86 22.93 4.56
C ILE A 43 8.05 24.17 4.12
N HIS A 44 8.11 25.25 4.90
CA HIS A 44 7.48 26.54 4.59
C HIS A 44 8.40 27.49 3.84
N MET A 45 9.71 27.25 3.85
CA MET A 45 10.71 28.15 3.26
C MET A 45 10.94 27.93 1.77
N THR A 46 10.65 26.73 1.26
CA THR A 46 10.94 26.36 -0.12
C THR A 46 9.84 25.47 -0.72
N ASN A 47 9.75 25.46 -2.05
CA ASN A 47 8.96 24.50 -2.82
C ASN A 47 9.84 23.37 -3.39
N ASP A 48 11.16 23.44 -3.20
CA ASP A 48 12.10 22.43 -3.68
C ASP A 48 12.13 21.23 -2.72
N LEU A 49 11.66 20.07 -3.21
CA LEU A 49 11.64 18.84 -2.43
C LEU A 49 13.05 18.37 -2.05
N ASP A 50 14.08 18.60 -2.86
CA ASP A 50 15.44 18.19 -2.52
C ASP A 50 16.01 19.03 -1.36
N GLU A 51 15.70 20.34 -1.33
CA GLU A 51 16.03 21.19 -0.19
C GLU A 51 15.28 20.77 1.08
N ILE A 52 13.99 20.43 0.95
CA ILE A 52 13.18 19.90 2.06
C ILE A 52 13.78 18.61 2.61
N ILE A 53 14.12 17.65 1.75
CA ILE A 53 14.73 16.36 2.14
C ILE A 53 16.05 16.60 2.90
N ASN A 54 16.91 17.47 2.38
CA ASN A 54 18.17 17.80 3.03
C ASN A 54 17.97 18.51 4.38
N GLY A 55 16.99 19.41 4.45
CA GLY A 55 16.61 20.07 5.71
C GLY A 55 16.07 19.09 6.75
N LEU A 56 15.25 18.11 6.35
CA LEU A 56 14.75 17.07 7.24
C LEU A 56 15.86 16.15 7.78
N GLU A 57 16.92 15.92 7.00
CA GLU A 57 18.10 15.22 7.51
C GLU A 57 18.80 16.03 8.62
N ALA A 58 18.82 17.36 8.53
CA ALA A 58 19.32 18.22 9.61
C ALA A 58 18.39 18.18 10.84
N VAL A 59 17.07 18.19 10.64
CA VAL A 59 16.07 18.02 11.71
C VAL A 59 16.29 16.71 12.45
N ARG A 60 16.39 15.58 11.74
CA ARG A 60 16.65 14.25 12.31
C ARG A 60 17.89 14.24 13.22
N ARG A 61 18.96 14.93 12.80
CA ARG A 61 20.23 15.02 13.55
C ARG A 61 20.21 16.02 14.71
N SER A 62 19.22 16.90 14.77
CA SER A 62 19.17 17.97 15.77
C SER A 62 18.87 17.47 17.18
N GLU A 63 18.33 16.26 17.31
CA GLU A 63 17.90 15.68 18.58
C GLU A 63 18.55 14.30 18.74
N ARG A 64 19.14 14.06 19.90
CA ARG A 64 19.85 12.81 20.21
C ARG A 64 18.88 11.71 20.64
N ASP A 65 17.88 12.08 21.44
CA ASP A 65 16.88 11.18 22.01
C ASP A 65 15.51 11.64 21.54
N TRP A 66 15.01 11.00 20.47
CA TRP A 66 13.68 11.26 19.97
C TRP A 66 12.65 10.54 20.85
N ASP A 67 11.69 11.28 21.39
CA ASP A 67 10.49 10.67 21.95
C ASP A 67 9.60 10.08 20.84
N ASP A 68 8.76 9.10 21.22
CA ASP A 68 7.93 8.35 20.27
C ASP A 68 6.97 9.25 19.48
N ASP A 69 6.42 10.29 20.10
CA ASP A 69 5.46 11.21 19.46
C ASP A 69 6.13 12.02 18.35
N LYS A 70 7.31 12.61 18.63
CA LYS A 70 8.10 13.32 17.63
C LYS A 70 8.63 12.39 16.56
N LEU A 71 9.04 11.18 16.91
CA LEU A 71 9.55 10.21 15.94
C LEU A 71 8.46 9.76 14.97
N ARG A 72 7.26 9.44 15.48
CA ARG A 72 6.08 9.14 14.64
C ARG A 72 5.71 10.31 13.75
N ALA A 73 5.75 11.54 14.28
CA ALA A 73 5.55 12.74 13.47
C ALA A 73 6.63 12.88 12.38
N LEU A 74 7.90 12.58 12.68
CA LEU A 74 8.98 12.63 11.68
C LEU A 74 8.75 11.59 10.58
N PHE A 75 8.32 10.40 10.96
CA PHE A 75 7.96 9.35 10.01
C PHE A 75 6.81 9.75 9.09
N VAL A 76 5.74 10.37 9.63
CA VAL A 76 4.65 10.93 8.82
C VAL A 76 5.15 12.02 7.89
N THR A 77 5.98 12.95 8.39
CA THR A 77 6.55 14.05 7.60
C THR A 77 7.30 13.52 6.39
N VAL A 78 8.22 12.58 6.62
CA VAL A 78 9.06 11.98 5.58
C VAL A 78 8.22 11.16 4.59
N SER A 79 7.20 10.45 5.08
CA SER A 79 6.25 9.71 4.22
C SER A 79 5.47 10.66 3.31
N MET A 80 4.99 11.79 3.84
CA MET A 80 4.29 12.81 3.04
C MET A 80 5.22 13.50 2.03
N VAL A 81 6.48 13.79 2.38
CA VAL A 81 7.47 14.33 1.43
C VAL A 81 7.74 13.35 0.27
N PHE A 82 7.84 12.05 0.58
CA PHE A 82 7.93 11.03 -0.46
C PHE A 82 6.70 11.09 -1.38
N LEU A 83 5.49 11.14 -0.81
CA LEU A 83 4.26 11.22 -1.59
C LEU A 83 4.17 12.50 -2.44
N CYS A 84 4.71 13.62 -1.96
CA CYS A 84 4.81 14.86 -2.76
C CYS A 84 5.71 14.73 -3.99
N SER A 85 6.63 13.77 -4.00
CA SER A 85 7.48 13.49 -5.16
C SER A 85 6.74 12.73 -6.28
N GLY A 86 5.55 12.18 -5.99
CA GLY A 86 4.76 11.40 -6.93
C GLY A 86 5.28 9.97 -7.15
N PRO A 87 4.78 9.25 -8.17
CA PRO A 87 5.09 7.83 -8.43
C PRO A 87 6.48 7.61 -9.06
N VAL A 88 7.42 8.54 -8.85
CA VAL A 88 8.76 8.49 -9.42
C VAL A 88 9.64 7.56 -8.59
N GLU A 89 10.63 6.93 -9.22
CA GLU A 89 11.65 6.19 -8.49
C GLU A 89 12.26 7.08 -7.40
N MET A 90 12.29 6.53 -6.18
CA MET A 90 12.72 7.26 -5.01
C MET A 90 14.19 7.67 -5.15
N LYS A 91 14.43 8.99 -5.10
CA LYS A 91 15.78 9.55 -5.14
C LYS A 91 16.64 9.00 -3.98
N LYS A 92 17.96 8.92 -4.19
CA LYS A 92 18.92 8.37 -3.22
C LYS A 92 18.89 9.09 -1.86
N ASN A 93 18.74 10.41 -1.85
CA ASN A 93 18.61 11.20 -0.62
C ASN A 93 17.32 10.85 0.14
N MET A 94 16.18 10.76 -0.54
CA MET A 94 14.89 10.36 0.04
C MET A 94 14.97 8.94 0.61
N ARG A 95 15.55 7.98 -0.14
CA ARG A 95 15.77 6.60 0.31
C ARG A 95 16.59 6.55 1.58
N GLY A 96 17.70 7.30 1.61
CA GLY A 96 18.57 7.37 2.79
C GLY A 96 17.89 7.98 4.01
N LEU A 97 17.04 9.00 3.81
CA LEU A 97 16.28 9.62 4.90
C LEU A 97 15.24 8.65 5.47
N ILE A 98 14.42 8.01 4.62
CA ILE A 98 13.44 7.01 5.04
C ILE A 98 14.14 5.88 5.80
N HIS A 99 15.22 5.32 5.25
CA HIS A 99 15.99 4.25 5.88
C HIS A 99 16.42 4.62 7.30
N ARG A 100 16.99 5.83 7.48
CA ARG A 100 17.46 6.30 8.79
C ARG A 100 16.33 6.58 9.77
N VAL A 101 15.20 7.10 9.31
CA VAL A 101 14.03 7.34 10.19
C VAL A 101 13.42 6.02 10.63
N LEU A 102 13.26 5.05 9.73
CA LEU A 102 12.78 3.71 10.07
C LEU A 102 13.71 3.00 11.05
N GLY A 103 15.03 3.13 10.88
CA GLY A 103 16.01 2.57 11.81
C GLY A 103 16.00 3.19 13.22
N MET A 104 15.19 4.23 13.45
CA MET A 104 14.96 4.81 14.78
C MET A 104 13.66 4.31 15.42
N MET A 105 12.78 3.67 14.65
CA MET A 105 11.45 3.22 15.09
C MET A 105 11.48 1.76 15.56
N ASP A 106 10.56 1.39 16.45
CA ASP A 106 10.33 -0.01 16.78
C ASP A 106 9.47 -0.68 15.70
N THR A 107 10.15 -1.27 14.71
CA THR A 107 9.52 -2.12 13.70
C THR A 107 9.70 -3.62 13.99
N THR A 108 10.17 -3.97 15.18
CA THR A 108 10.56 -5.34 15.54
C THR A 108 9.40 -6.19 16.03
N THR A 109 8.32 -5.56 16.51
CA THR A 109 7.15 -6.28 17.00
C THR A 109 5.92 -6.02 16.14
N PRO A 110 5.04 -7.03 15.93
CA PRO A 110 3.79 -6.84 15.20
C PRO A 110 2.91 -5.71 15.76
N LEU A 111 2.91 -5.53 17.09
CA LEU A 111 2.13 -4.47 17.75
C LEU A 111 2.71 -3.08 17.46
N GLY A 112 4.03 -2.91 17.60
CA GLY A 112 4.70 -1.63 17.32
C GLY A 112 4.47 -1.19 15.88
N VAL A 113 4.64 -2.11 14.93
CA VAL A 113 4.37 -1.89 13.51
C VAL A 113 2.93 -1.43 13.27
N HIS A 114 1.95 -2.12 13.86
CA HIS A 114 0.54 -1.76 13.74
C HIS A 114 0.28 -0.34 14.27
N CYS A 115 0.75 0.00 15.46
CA CYS A 115 0.56 1.33 16.04
C CYS A 115 1.19 2.44 15.18
N HIS A 116 2.36 2.20 14.59
CA HIS A 116 3.01 3.16 13.70
C HIS A 116 2.24 3.36 12.38
N VAL A 117 1.72 2.27 11.80
CA VAL A 117 0.94 2.32 10.56
C VAL A 117 -0.42 2.97 10.78
N GLU A 118 -1.13 2.64 11.86
CA GLU A 118 -2.40 3.29 12.18
C GLU A 118 -2.22 4.79 12.36
N TYR A 119 -1.22 5.19 13.15
CA TYR A 119 -0.90 6.61 13.32
C TYR A 119 -0.64 7.30 11.98
N LEU A 120 0.19 6.70 11.12
CA LEU A 120 0.46 7.22 9.78
C LEU A 120 -0.82 7.37 8.94
N LEU A 121 -1.65 6.33 8.88
CA LEU A 121 -2.86 6.33 8.06
C LEU A 121 -3.89 7.34 8.56
N ASP A 122 -4.00 7.52 9.88
CA ASP A 122 -4.86 8.52 10.51
C ASP A 122 -4.40 9.95 10.18
N GLU A 123 -3.11 10.22 10.29
CA GLU A 123 -2.55 11.53 9.95
C GLU A 123 -2.70 11.86 8.46
N LEU A 124 -2.47 10.88 7.57
CA LEU A 124 -2.75 11.05 6.15
C LEU A 124 -4.25 11.31 5.89
N ARG A 125 -5.14 10.70 6.68
CA ARG A 125 -6.60 10.87 6.51
C ARG A 125 -7.03 12.28 6.87
N ARG A 126 -6.48 12.83 7.96
CA ARG A 126 -6.76 14.21 8.43
C ARG A 126 -6.51 15.27 7.37
N VAL A 127 -5.54 15.06 6.50
CA VAL A 127 -5.20 16.00 5.41
C VAL A 127 -5.68 15.56 4.03
N GLY A 128 -6.49 14.50 3.93
CA GLY A 128 -7.01 14.01 2.65
C GLY A 128 -5.94 13.43 1.72
N ALA A 129 -4.81 12.97 2.26
CA ALA A 129 -3.75 12.27 1.52
C ALA A 129 -3.86 10.74 1.61
N CYS A 130 -4.76 10.23 2.46
CA CYS A 130 -5.00 8.80 2.68
C CYS A 130 -5.88 8.20 1.58
N ILE A 131 -5.33 8.09 0.37
CA ILE A 131 -5.92 7.39 -0.77
C ILE A 131 -5.10 6.11 -1.06
N GLU A 132 -5.74 5.11 -1.66
CA GLU A 132 -5.24 3.73 -1.81
C GLU A 132 -3.96 3.70 -2.65
N VAL A 133 -3.93 4.50 -3.73
CA VAL A 133 -2.74 4.63 -4.59
C VAL A 133 -1.54 5.23 -3.84
N ASN A 134 -1.77 6.21 -2.95
CA ASN A 134 -0.69 6.78 -2.13
C ASN A 134 -0.15 5.75 -1.14
N GLN A 135 -1.04 5.00 -0.49
CA GLN A 135 -0.68 3.95 0.45
C GLN A 135 0.13 2.83 -0.23
N LEU A 136 -0.31 2.38 -1.41
CA LEU A 136 0.44 1.40 -2.21
C LEU A 136 1.85 1.91 -2.54
N HIS A 137 1.98 3.13 -3.08
CA HIS A 137 3.29 3.68 -3.41
C HIS A 137 4.18 3.87 -2.18
N LEU A 138 3.60 4.29 -1.06
CA LEU A 138 4.32 4.44 0.20
C LEU A 138 4.81 3.09 0.71
N ALA A 139 3.94 2.07 0.78
CA ALA A 139 4.33 0.72 1.20
C ALA A 139 5.52 0.21 0.41
N LEU A 140 5.46 0.30 -0.92
CA LEU A 140 6.55 -0.13 -1.81
C LEU A 140 7.84 0.67 -1.60
N ALA A 141 7.74 1.97 -1.33
CA ALA A 141 8.90 2.81 -1.09
C ALA A 141 9.58 2.51 0.24
N LEU A 142 8.81 2.29 1.30
CA LEU A 142 9.32 1.94 2.63
C LEU A 142 10.11 0.62 2.57
N MET A 143 9.54 -0.42 1.96
CA MET A 143 10.19 -1.73 1.81
C MET A 143 11.45 -1.68 0.96
N ARG A 144 11.51 -0.81 -0.05
CA ARG A 144 12.74 -0.59 -0.85
C ARG A 144 13.78 0.22 -0.09
N ALA A 145 13.36 1.05 0.86
CA ALA A 145 14.27 1.88 1.65
C ALA A 145 14.96 1.08 2.76
N ASN A 146 14.22 0.21 3.44
CA ASN A 146 14.71 -0.58 4.54
C ASN A 146 14.06 -1.97 4.56
N GLU A 147 14.87 -3.03 4.67
CA GLU A 147 14.40 -4.41 4.79
C GLU A 147 13.59 -4.59 6.08
N ASP A 148 14.00 -3.93 7.16
CA ASP A 148 13.29 -3.92 8.46
C ASP A 148 11.91 -3.24 8.40
N ALA A 149 11.57 -2.59 7.28
CA ALA A 149 10.26 -2.00 7.04
C ALA A 149 9.33 -2.89 6.21
N LEU A 150 9.74 -4.13 5.91
CA LEU A 150 8.86 -5.15 5.36
C LEU A 150 7.55 -5.29 6.17
N PRO A 151 7.56 -5.42 7.51
CA PRO A 151 6.35 -5.41 8.33
C PRO A 151 5.43 -4.21 8.08
N VAL A 152 6.02 -3.01 8.02
CA VAL A 152 5.30 -1.74 7.85
C VAL A 152 4.64 -1.70 6.47
N GLY A 153 5.38 -2.10 5.43
CA GLY A 153 4.86 -2.17 4.08
C GLY A 153 3.71 -3.16 3.95
N VAL A 154 3.87 -4.39 4.47
CA VAL A 154 2.81 -5.42 4.44
C VAL A 154 1.55 -4.95 5.18
N CYS A 155 1.73 -4.32 6.35
CA CYS A 155 0.64 -3.75 7.14
C CYS A 155 -0.14 -2.66 6.37
N ILE A 156 0.55 -1.77 5.63
CA ILE A 156 -0.08 -0.77 4.76
C ILE A 156 -0.79 -1.42 3.57
N LEU A 157 -0.20 -2.46 2.94
CA LEU A 157 -0.85 -3.18 1.84
C LEU A 157 -2.16 -3.84 2.28
N TRP A 158 -2.20 -4.43 3.47
CA TRP A 158 -3.44 -4.94 4.05
C TRP A 158 -4.48 -3.84 4.27
N ALA A 159 -4.06 -2.65 4.72
CA ALA A 159 -4.96 -1.51 4.87
C ALA A 159 -5.60 -1.09 3.52
N VAL A 160 -4.81 -1.12 2.44
CA VAL A 160 -5.30 -0.86 1.07
C VAL A 160 -6.35 -1.91 0.67
N ILE A 161 -6.01 -3.18 0.85
CA ILE A 161 -6.89 -4.30 0.47
C ILE A 161 -8.21 -4.22 1.21
N GLY A 162 -8.19 -4.12 2.55
CA GLY A 162 -9.44 -4.11 3.30
C GLY A 162 -10.27 -2.86 3.07
N ARG A 163 -9.67 -1.73 2.71
CA ARG A 163 -10.46 -0.57 2.31
C ARG A 163 -11.18 -0.81 0.98
N ILE A 164 -10.49 -1.35 -0.04
CA ILE A 164 -11.10 -1.60 -1.36
C ILE A 164 -12.16 -2.70 -1.26
N LEU A 165 -11.88 -3.76 -0.49
CA LEU A 165 -12.79 -4.89 -0.29
C LEU A 165 -13.78 -4.68 0.85
N THR A 166 -13.80 -3.51 1.49
CA THR A 166 -14.65 -3.19 2.65
C THR A 166 -14.58 -4.22 3.78
N MET A 167 -13.41 -4.80 4.01
CA MET A 167 -13.15 -5.75 5.09
C MET A 167 -13.05 -5.00 6.42
N ASP A 168 -13.64 -5.55 7.48
CA ASP A 168 -13.47 -5.01 8.84
C ASP A 168 -12.07 -5.34 9.36
N ILE A 169 -11.11 -4.43 9.13
CA ILE A 169 -9.74 -4.60 9.62
C ILE A 169 -9.62 -3.99 11.02
N SER A 170 -9.74 -4.85 12.03
CA SER A 170 -9.52 -4.50 13.44
C SER A 170 -8.03 -4.52 13.84
N MET A 171 -7.19 -5.30 13.16
CA MET A 171 -5.74 -5.30 13.32
C MET A 171 -5.03 -5.73 12.02
N HIS A 172 -4.16 -4.89 11.50
CA HIS A 172 -3.46 -5.09 10.23
C HIS A 172 -2.34 -6.15 10.26
N ARG A 173 -1.97 -6.64 11.45
CA ARG A 173 -0.77 -7.45 11.70
C ARG A 173 -0.96 -8.97 11.58
N PHE A 174 -2.20 -9.47 11.61
CA PHE A 174 -2.52 -10.90 11.73
C PHE A 174 -3.64 -11.33 10.80
N ARG A 175 -3.67 -10.82 9.57
CA ARG A 175 -4.72 -11.17 8.63
C ARG A 175 -4.37 -12.47 7.90
N GLU A 176 -5.31 -13.39 7.91
CA GLU A 176 -5.19 -14.69 7.27
C GLU A 176 -5.54 -14.58 5.79
N PHE A 177 -4.87 -15.39 4.97
CA PHE A 177 -5.21 -15.50 3.55
C PHE A 177 -6.60 -16.07 3.31
N LYS A 178 -7.19 -16.75 4.31
CA LYS A 178 -8.59 -17.13 4.34
C LYS A 178 -9.52 -15.93 4.19
N GLU A 179 -9.33 -14.88 4.99
CA GLU A 179 -10.16 -13.67 4.92
C GLU A 179 -10.08 -13.01 3.53
N LEU A 180 -8.88 -12.99 2.95
CA LEU A 180 -8.67 -12.50 1.58
C LEU A 180 -9.40 -13.34 0.54
N ALA A 181 -9.32 -14.67 0.66
CA ALA A 181 -9.97 -15.59 -0.26
C ALA A 181 -11.50 -15.55 -0.15
N GLU A 182 -12.04 -15.35 1.05
CA GLU A 182 -13.48 -15.16 1.28
C GLU A 182 -13.97 -13.84 0.67
N ALA A 183 -13.24 -12.75 0.89
CA ALA A 183 -13.55 -11.44 0.34
C ALA A 183 -13.47 -11.41 -1.20
N ILE A 184 -12.44 -12.02 -1.80
CA ILE A 184 -12.27 -12.04 -3.26
C ILE A 184 -13.17 -13.10 -3.93
N GLY A 185 -13.26 -14.29 -3.34
CA GLY A 185 -13.81 -15.48 -4.00
C GLY A 185 -15.33 -15.63 -3.91
N THR A 186 -15.98 -15.03 -2.90
CA THR A 186 -17.41 -15.29 -2.62
C THR A 186 -18.30 -14.08 -2.81
N GLU A 187 -17.79 -12.86 -2.61
CA GLU A 187 -18.63 -11.66 -2.51
C GLU A 187 -18.43 -10.64 -3.65
N VAL A 188 -17.26 -10.62 -4.31
CA VAL A 188 -16.96 -9.56 -5.27
C VAL A 188 -17.02 -10.01 -6.73
N LEU A 189 -18.17 -9.77 -7.33
CA LEU A 189 -18.36 -9.84 -8.78
C LEU A 189 -17.76 -8.60 -9.44
N PHE A 190 -16.45 -8.60 -9.66
CA PHE A 190 -15.84 -7.63 -10.55
C PHE A 190 -16.27 -7.93 -12.00
N ASP A 191 -17.31 -7.24 -12.48
CA ASP A 191 -17.73 -7.25 -13.88
C ASP A 191 -16.88 -6.25 -14.66
N VAL A 192 -15.67 -6.67 -15.05
CA VAL A 192 -14.66 -5.81 -15.68
C VAL A 192 -15.19 -5.17 -16.95
N ALA A 193 -16.07 -5.86 -17.68
CA ALA A 193 -16.69 -5.34 -18.90
C ALA A 193 -17.63 -4.14 -18.64
N LYS A 194 -18.09 -3.94 -17.40
CA LYS A 194 -18.97 -2.83 -17.00
C LYS A 194 -18.28 -1.75 -16.19
N MET A 195 -17.01 -1.93 -15.85
CA MET A 195 -16.29 -0.97 -15.00
C MET A 195 -15.87 0.27 -15.76
N ASP A 196 -15.96 1.41 -15.09
CA ASP A 196 -15.34 2.64 -15.57
C ASP A 196 -13.84 2.69 -15.24
N SER A 197 -13.15 3.73 -15.73
CA SER A 197 -11.71 3.88 -15.51
C SER A 197 -11.29 4.06 -14.04
N ILE A 198 -12.20 4.55 -13.18
CA ILE A 198 -11.92 4.73 -11.75
C ILE A 198 -11.96 3.36 -11.08
N GLN A 199 -13.01 2.58 -11.33
CA GLN A 199 -13.18 1.23 -10.81
C GLN A 199 -12.07 0.29 -11.29
N LEU A 200 -11.67 0.38 -12.56
CA LEU A 200 -10.52 -0.37 -13.08
C LEU A 200 -9.20 0.06 -12.42
N GLY A 201 -9.06 1.35 -12.09
CA GLY A 201 -7.92 1.85 -11.34
C GLY A 201 -7.86 1.29 -9.92
N GLU A 202 -9.00 1.24 -9.22
CA GLU A 202 -9.13 0.63 -7.89
C GLU A 202 -8.83 -0.86 -7.92
N LEU A 203 -9.40 -1.61 -8.88
CA LEU A 203 -9.11 -3.02 -9.09
C LEU A 203 -7.61 -3.24 -9.36
N SER A 204 -6.97 -2.36 -10.13
CA SER A 204 -5.54 -2.45 -10.39
C SER A 204 -4.70 -2.23 -9.13
N VAL A 205 -5.09 -1.30 -8.25
CA VAL A 205 -4.42 -1.07 -6.96
C VAL A 205 -4.61 -2.26 -6.03
N LEU A 206 -5.81 -2.84 -6.00
CA LEU A 206 -6.10 -4.06 -5.24
C LEU A 206 -5.22 -5.21 -5.71
N LEU A 207 -5.21 -5.50 -7.01
CA LEU A 207 -4.44 -6.60 -7.59
C LEU A 207 -2.94 -6.40 -7.38
N GLU A 208 -2.41 -5.19 -7.53
CA GLU A 208 -1.01 -4.91 -7.18
C GLU A 208 -0.74 -5.23 -5.71
N SER A 209 -1.61 -4.78 -4.81
CA SER A 209 -1.43 -4.97 -3.37
C SER A 209 -1.43 -6.45 -2.99
N VAL A 210 -2.40 -7.21 -3.51
CA VAL A 210 -2.49 -8.67 -3.31
C VAL A 210 -1.25 -9.37 -3.87
N ASN A 211 -0.86 -9.04 -5.10
CA ASN A 211 0.34 -9.60 -5.73
C ASN A 211 1.60 -9.36 -4.90
N ARG A 212 1.73 -8.17 -4.32
CA ARG A 212 2.86 -7.82 -3.45
C ARG A 212 2.83 -8.60 -2.15
N ILE A 213 1.67 -8.80 -1.53
CA ILE A 213 1.57 -9.64 -0.34
C ILE A 213 1.97 -11.08 -0.65
N PHE A 214 1.49 -11.68 -1.75
CA PHE A 214 1.93 -13.03 -2.12
C PHE A 214 3.44 -13.13 -2.36
N GLN A 215 3.99 -12.15 -3.08
CA GLN A 215 5.43 -12.10 -3.32
C GLN A 215 6.22 -12.00 -2.01
N LEU A 216 5.81 -11.10 -1.12
CA LEU A 216 6.60 -10.71 0.06
C LEU A 216 6.39 -11.63 1.26
N VAL A 217 5.16 -12.09 1.49
CA VAL A 217 4.81 -12.88 2.68
C VAL A 217 4.88 -14.38 2.38
N VAL A 218 4.51 -14.81 1.18
CA VAL A 218 4.36 -16.25 0.90
C VAL A 218 5.55 -16.80 0.10
N LEU A 219 6.02 -16.06 -0.91
CA LEU A 219 7.04 -16.53 -1.85
C LEU A 219 8.48 -16.12 -1.50
N THR A 220 8.67 -15.30 -0.46
CA THR A 220 9.98 -14.85 0.01
C THR A 220 10.34 -15.54 1.32
N ASP A 221 11.64 -15.70 1.58
CA ASP A 221 12.12 -16.17 2.86
C ASP A 221 11.89 -15.11 3.95
N ASN A 222 11.14 -15.48 4.98
CA ASN A 222 10.64 -14.57 6.01
C ASN A 222 11.16 -14.93 7.42
N GLU A 223 12.32 -15.58 7.53
CA GLU A 223 12.91 -15.93 8.83
C GLU A 223 13.00 -14.73 9.79
N GLN A 224 13.38 -13.54 9.30
CA GLN A 224 13.44 -12.33 10.13
C GLN A 224 12.08 -11.96 10.74
N LEU A 225 10.99 -12.16 9.99
CA LEU A 225 9.64 -11.92 10.49
C LEU A 225 9.24 -12.99 11.52
N LYS A 226 9.61 -14.26 11.30
CA LYS A 226 9.36 -15.32 12.28
C LYS A 226 10.11 -15.07 13.59
N GLU A 227 11.38 -14.66 13.51
CA GLU A 227 12.19 -14.26 14.66
C GLU A 227 11.60 -13.05 15.41
N ALA A 228 10.95 -12.13 14.69
CA ALA A 228 10.20 -11.01 15.23
C ALA A 228 8.85 -11.39 15.88
N GLY A 229 8.49 -12.68 15.90
CA GLY A 229 7.28 -13.20 16.55
C GLY A 229 6.04 -13.23 15.67
N TYR A 230 6.19 -13.18 14.34
CA TYR A 230 5.07 -13.43 13.43
C TYR A 230 4.72 -14.93 13.42
N PRO A 231 3.44 -15.30 13.55
CA PRO A 231 3.04 -16.70 13.64
C PRO A 231 3.12 -17.42 12.29
N ASP A 232 3.40 -18.72 12.31
CA ASP A 232 3.60 -19.52 11.09
C ASP A 232 2.42 -19.50 10.12
N TYR A 233 1.19 -19.42 10.63
CA TYR A 233 -0.01 -19.37 9.78
C TYR A 233 -0.04 -18.11 8.92
N PHE A 234 0.66 -17.04 9.30
CA PHE A 234 0.80 -15.81 8.53
C PHE A 234 1.52 -16.02 7.18
N PHE A 235 2.34 -17.07 7.06
CA PHE A 235 3.14 -17.37 5.87
C PHE A 235 2.60 -18.54 5.04
N LYS A 236 1.47 -19.12 5.43
CA LYS A 236 0.89 -20.33 4.82
C LYS A 236 -0.53 -20.06 4.32
N MET A 237 -0.98 -20.89 3.40
CA MET A 237 -2.30 -20.80 2.78
C MET A 237 -2.94 -22.18 2.70
N ARG A 238 -4.27 -22.24 2.82
CA ARG A 238 -5.02 -23.48 2.59
C ARG A 238 -5.24 -23.67 1.09
N HIS A 239 -5.23 -24.91 0.59
CA HIS A 239 -5.44 -25.14 -0.84
C HIS A 239 -6.82 -24.69 -1.30
N VAL A 240 -7.84 -24.81 -0.45
CA VAL A 240 -9.20 -24.33 -0.74
C VAL A 240 -9.25 -22.81 -0.99
N ASP A 241 -8.47 -22.03 -0.25
CA ASP A 241 -8.39 -20.57 -0.41
C ASP A 241 -7.70 -20.22 -1.73
N ILE A 242 -6.62 -20.93 -2.04
CA ILE A 242 -5.89 -20.77 -3.31
C ILE A 242 -6.81 -21.09 -4.49
N ASP A 243 -7.56 -22.19 -4.42
CA ASP A 243 -8.46 -22.61 -5.49
C ASP A 243 -9.63 -21.66 -5.68
N SER A 244 -10.18 -21.11 -4.59
CA SER A 244 -11.18 -20.05 -4.63
C SER A 244 -10.67 -18.82 -5.40
N MET A 245 -9.48 -18.33 -5.04
CA MET A 245 -8.89 -17.16 -5.69
C MET A 245 -8.44 -17.42 -7.12
N LEU A 246 -7.96 -18.62 -7.44
CA LEU A 246 -7.66 -19.02 -8.83
C LEU A 246 -8.92 -19.06 -9.69
N GLY A 247 -10.01 -19.62 -9.16
CA GLY A 247 -11.32 -19.64 -9.84
C GLY A 247 -11.83 -18.24 -10.12
N TRP A 248 -11.78 -17.36 -9.11
CA TRP A 248 -12.12 -15.95 -9.28
C TRP A 248 -11.23 -15.26 -10.34
N ALA A 249 -9.90 -15.38 -10.24
CA ALA A 249 -8.99 -14.71 -11.15
C ALA A 249 -9.17 -15.21 -12.61
N GLY A 250 -9.45 -16.51 -12.78
CA GLY A 250 -9.80 -17.11 -14.06
C GLY A 250 -11.10 -16.56 -14.65
N ASN A 251 -12.12 -16.34 -13.83
CA ASN A 251 -13.38 -15.73 -14.27
C ASN A 251 -13.20 -14.27 -14.67
N VAL A 252 -12.38 -13.51 -13.92
CA VAL A 252 -12.13 -12.09 -14.22
C VAL A 252 -11.29 -11.93 -15.49
N ILE A 253 -10.22 -12.72 -15.66
CA ILE A 253 -9.34 -12.61 -16.84
C ILE A 253 -10.08 -12.94 -18.15
N CYS A 254 -11.07 -13.84 -18.12
CA CYS A 254 -11.90 -14.15 -19.29
C CYS A 254 -12.81 -12.99 -19.75
N GLN A 255 -13.03 -11.98 -18.90
CA GLN A 255 -13.81 -10.78 -19.25
C GLN A 255 -12.95 -9.69 -19.90
N ILE A 256 -11.62 -9.85 -19.89
CA ILE A 256 -10.69 -8.82 -20.36
C ILE A 256 -10.57 -8.87 -21.87
N HIS A 257 -11.05 -7.82 -22.51
CA HIS A 257 -10.74 -7.50 -23.89
C HIS A 257 -9.65 -6.40 -23.90
N PRO A 258 -8.45 -6.67 -24.42
CA PRO A 258 -7.31 -5.77 -24.34
C PRO A 258 -7.43 -4.59 -25.33
N ASP A 259 -8.46 -3.77 -25.14
CA ASP A 259 -8.79 -2.65 -26.02
C ASP A 259 -8.35 -1.29 -25.45
N ASP A 260 -8.02 -1.22 -24.15
CA ASP A 260 -7.56 0.00 -23.48
C ASP A 260 -6.43 -0.24 -22.47
N HIS A 261 -5.82 0.84 -21.97
CA HIS A 261 -4.67 0.77 -21.06
C HIS A 261 -5.02 0.11 -19.71
N TRP A 262 -6.22 0.35 -19.18
CA TRP A 262 -6.62 -0.10 -17.86
C TRP A 262 -6.95 -1.59 -17.87
N THR A 263 -7.65 -2.07 -18.89
CA THR A 263 -7.92 -3.50 -19.05
C THR A 263 -6.65 -4.30 -19.26
N ASN A 264 -5.67 -3.74 -19.99
CA ASN A 264 -4.34 -4.32 -20.12
C ASN A 264 -3.59 -4.40 -18.78
N LEU A 265 -3.61 -3.32 -17.98
CA LEU A 265 -2.94 -3.29 -16.68
C LEU A 265 -3.54 -4.32 -15.71
N VAL A 266 -4.88 -4.36 -15.61
CA VAL A 266 -5.60 -5.36 -14.81
C VAL A 266 -5.27 -6.78 -15.29
N GLY A 267 -5.26 -7.02 -16.61
CA GLY A 267 -4.94 -8.33 -17.19
C GLY A 267 -3.52 -8.81 -16.87
N MET A 268 -2.53 -7.90 -16.90
CA MET A 268 -1.15 -8.22 -16.49
C MET A 268 -1.07 -8.60 -15.02
N GLN A 269 -1.76 -7.86 -14.14
CA GLN A 269 -1.73 -8.14 -12.70
C GLN A 269 -2.46 -9.43 -12.34
N LEU A 270 -3.59 -9.73 -12.99
CA LEU A 270 -4.28 -11.02 -12.83
C LEU A 270 -3.42 -12.18 -13.31
N THR A 271 -2.74 -12.03 -14.45
CA THR A 271 -1.82 -13.06 -14.94
C THR A 271 -0.71 -13.32 -13.93
N SER A 272 -0.15 -12.27 -13.34
CA SER A 272 0.86 -12.40 -12.28
C SER A 272 0.29 -13.09 -11.04
N MET A 273 -0.93 -12.76 -10.63
CA MET A 273 -1.62 -13.38 -9.49
C MET A 273 -1.81 -14.87 -9.71
N ILE A 274 -2.33 -15.27 -10.88
CA ILE A 274 -2.55 -16.67 -11.25
C ILE A 274 -1.24 -17.46 -11.22
N GLN A 275 -0.15 -16.90 -11.76
CA GLN A 275 1.16 -17.53 -11.74
C GLN A 275 1.68 -17.72 -10.31
N MET A 276 1.55 -16.72 -9.44
CA MET A 276 1.96 -16.81 -8.04
C MET A 276 1.13 -17.83 -7.27
N LEU A 277 -0.21 -17.79 -7.37
CA LEU A 277 -1.09 -18.77 -6.73
C LEU A 277 -0.79 -20.20 -7.20
N SER A 278 -0.55 -20.39 -8.50
CA SER A 278 -0.16 -21.70 -9.06
C SER A 278 1.18 -22.19 -8.54
N ARG A 279 2.11 -21.27 -8.26
CA ARG A 279 3.41 -21.58 -7.66
C ARG A 279 3.26 -21.94 -6.18
N ILE A 280 2.52 -21.13 -5.41
CA ILE A 280 2.22 -21.37 -3.99
C ILE A 280 1.60 -22.76 -3.82
N LYS A 281 0.59 -23.10 -4.63
CA LYS A 281 -0.07 -24.42 -4.61
C LYS A 281 0.88 -25.61 -4.82
N LYS A 282 1.97 -25.41 -5.57
CA LYS A 282 2.92 -26.49 -5.91
C LYS A 282 4.07 -26.59 -4.94
N GLU A 283 4.57 -25.46 -4.45
CA GLU A 283 5.86 -25.35 -3.77
C GLU A 283 5.71 -25.19 -2.25
N ILE A 284 4.56 -24.73 -1.75
CA ILE A 284 4.41 -24.31 -0.35
C ILE A 284 3.50 -25.29 0.40
N PRO A 285 3.94 -25.81 1.57
CA PRO A 285 3.13 -26.70 2.38
C PRO A 285 1.80 -26.07 2.78
N GLU A 286 0.73 -26.86 2.68
CA GLU A 286 -0.62 -26.44 3.06
C GLU A 286 -0.71 -26.10 4.55
N LEU A 287 -1.46 -25.05 4.88
CA LEU A 287 -1.89 -24.81 6.25
C LEU A 287 -2.93 -25.86 6.65
N VAL A 288 -2.54 -26.80 7.50
CA VAL A 288 -3.47 -27.77 8.11
C VAL A 288 -4.04 -27.14 9.37
N GLU A 289 -5.34 -26.84 9.37
CA GLU A 289 -6.05 -26.53 10.61
C GLU A 289 -6.06 -27.82 11.45
N VAL A 290 -5.47 -27.77 12.64
CA VAL A 290 -5.72 -28.82 13.64
C VAL A 290 -7.15 -28.56 14.07
N ASP A 291 -8.07 -29.44 13.72
CA ASP A 291 -9.40 -29.42 14.30
C ASP A 291 -9.19 -29.37 15.82
N GLU A 292 -9.58 -28.26 16.45
CA GLU A 292 -9.90 -28.25 17.88
C GLU A 292 -11.12 -29.17 18.00
N GLN A 293 -10.85 -30.48 18.00
CA GLN A 293 -11.81 -31.48 18.41
C GLN A 293 -12.19 -31.10 19.82
N ASP A 294 -13.42 -30.62 19.93
CA ASP A 294 -14.25 -30.62 21.12
C ASP A 294 -13.56 -31.33 22.30
N ASP A 295 -13.06 -30.56 23.26
CA ASP A 295 -13.09 -30.97 24.67
C ASP A 295 -14.57 -31.04 25.08
N GLN A 296 -15.29 -32.00 24.49
CA GLN A 296 -16.45 -32.64 25.07
C GLN A 296 -15.96 -34.01 25.54
N ASP A 297 -16.11 -34.26 26.84
CA ASP A 297 -15.65 -35.40 27.65
C ASP A 297 -14.35 -35.06 28.41
N ASP A 298 -14.35 -34.69 29.71
CA ASP A 298 -15.12 -35.19 30.87
C ASP A 298 -15.60 -34.09 31.84
#